data_AF-A0A0F3GYF4-F1
#
_entry.id   AF-A0A0F3GYF4-F1
#
_cell.length_a   1.000
_cell.length_b   1.000
_cell.length_c   1.000
_cell.angle_alpha   90.00
_cell.angle_beta   90.00
_cell.angle_gamma   90.00
#
_symmetry.space_group_name_H-M   'P 1'
#
loop_
_entity.id
_entity.type
_entity.pdbx_description
1 polymer ?
#
loop_
_entity_poly.entity_id
_entity_poly.type
_entity_poly.pdbx_seq_one_letter_code
_entity_poly.pdbx_strand_id
1 'polypeptide(L)'
;MDSLRTVIFVDGQNFRKNLTEFSFEPSNKGGGKAYRLDEKHFKWRGFFQGIIEKFELYTKTKHRLVRVYWYNAEAITPFKEDRTLIKEILHNYIGKFPKLTQDIIIELAKSWWEKERDYIQRAKDDIFDKIQTETDFLEFKYVGQYVVKPFSVYKFEKKSDGSYLYSGERQGEKGVDVGIVVDMISKMNYYDAAILISGDSDFLPVVRYIKDHLKQVYQFSIAQGVPPTINYLSPYLKSVVDMFQFFDEKDLLEKYVIMDKIPTPIQKEIKDRIAKLKNPQNPSSP
;
A
#
# COMPACT_ATOMS: atom_id res chain seq x y z
N MET A 1 35.70 -6.62 -5.97
CA MET A 1 34.40 -7.27 -6.22
C MET A 1 33.49 -6.21 -6.77
N ASP A 2 32.87 -6.49 -7.92
CA ASP A 2 31.90 -5.57 -8.53
C ASP A 2 30.62 -5.54 -7.69
N SER A 3 29.96 -4.38 -7.67
CA SER A 3 28.72 -4.17 -6.93
C SER A 3 27.56 -4.96 -7.55
N LEU A 4 26.76 -5.64 -6.72
CA LEU A 4 25.60 -6.41 -7.19
C LEU A 4 24.54 -5.48 -7.79
N ARG A 5 24.15 -5.74 -9.04
CA ARG A 5 23.03 -5.05 -9.69
C ARG A 5 21.75 -5.43 -8.96
N THR A 6 21.13 -4.46 -8.29
CA THR A 6 20.00 -4.71 -7.40
C THR A 6 18.75 -4.06 -7.94
N VAL A 7 17.68 -4.83 -8.08
CA VAL A 7 16.36 -4.34 -8.47
C VAL A 7 15.39 -4.55 -7.33
N ILE A 8 14.52 -3.56 -7.08
CA ILE A 8 13.48 -3.65 -6.05
C ILE A 8 12.12 -3.81 -6.72
N PHE A 9 11.34 -4.77 -6.26
CA PHE A 9 9.98 -5.04 -6.70
C PHE A 9 9.03 -4.75 -5.53
N VAL A 10 8.10 -3.81 -5.73
CA VAL A 10 7.19 -3.32 -4.69
C VAL A 10 5.76 -3.72 -5.04
N ASP A 11 5.15 -4.51 -4.16
CA ASP A 11 3.72 -4.74 -4.14
C ASP A 11 3.03 -3.47 -3.63
N GLY A 12 2.44 -2.71 -4.55
CA GLY A 12 1.98 -1.36 -4.26
C GLY A 12 0.80 -1.31 -3.31
N GLN A 13 -0.18 -2.21 -3.44
CA GLN A 13 -1.31 -2.24 -2.50
C GLN A 13 -0.87 -2.67 -1.11
N ASN A 14 -0.04 -3.72 -0.97
CA ASN A 14 0.44 -4.16 0.33
C ASN A 14 1.26 -3.04 0.98
N PHE A 15 2.21 -2.48 0.22
CA PHE A 15 3.07 -1.43 0.73
C PHE A 15 2.30 -0.16 1.11
N ARG A 16 1.32 0.27 0.28
CA ARG A 16 0.43 1.39 0.61
C ARG A 16 -0.35 1.16 1.89
N LYS A 17 -0.94 -0.03 2.08
CA LYS A 17 -1.65 -0.38 3.33
C LYS A 17 -0.71 -0.17 4.52
N ASN A 18 0.50 -0.71 4.45
CA ASN A 18 1.50 -0.59 5.51
C ASN A 18 1.88 0.87 5.79
N LEU A 19 2.05 1.72 4.77
CA LEU A 19 2.31 3.16 4.98
C LEU A 19 1.14 3.86 5.70
N THR A 20 -0.10 3.49 5.38
CA THR A 20 -1.29 4.09 5.98
C THR A 20 -1.57 3.65 7.41
N GLU A 21 -0.92 2.59 7.89
CA GLU A 21 -0.95 2.18 9.29
C GLU A 21 -0.23 3.18 10.20
N PHE A 22 0.71 3.98 9.65
CA PHE A 22 1.31 5.10 10.36
C PHE A 22 0.31 6.26 10.39
N SER A 23 -0.51 6.27 11.44
CA SER A 23 -1.60 7.22 11.61
C SER A 23 -1.50 7.99 12.93
N PHE A 24 -1.93 9.25 12.90
CA PHE A 24 -1.78 10.20 14.00
C PHE A 24 -3.10 10.91 14.27
N GLU A 25 -3.47 11.01 15.54
CA GLU A 25 -4.66 11.74 15.95
C GLU A 25 -4.28 13.14 16.40
N PRO A 26 -4.94 14.20 15.91
CA PRO A 26 -4.67 15.55 16.41
C PRO A 26 -5.10 15.64 17.88
N SER A 27 -4.16 15.98 18.77
CA SER A 27 -4.37 16.07 20.22
C SER A 27 -5.46 17.05 20.68
N ASN A 28 -6.01 17.88 19.78
CA ASN A 28 -7.10 18.81 20.04
C ASN A 28 -8.30 18.54 19.12
N LYS A 29 -9.16 17.58 19.49
CA LYS A 29 -10.65 17.58 19.36
C LYS A 29 -11.19 16.15 19.32
N GLY A 30 -12.19 15.88 20.15
CA GLY A 30 -12.94 14.63 20.17
C GLY A 30 -13.48 14.25 18.78
N GLY A 31 -13.15 13.03 18.33
CA GLY A 31 -13.77 12.38 17.18
C GLY A 31 -13.22 12.74 15.79
N GLY A 32 -12.06 13.40 15.67
CA GLY A 32 -11.42 13.64 14.37
C GLY A 32 -10.95 12.35 13.70
N LYS A 33 -11.03 12.27 12.36
CA LYS A 33 -10.47 11.13 11.59
C LYS A 33 -8.95 11.15 11.68
N ALA A 34 -8.34 10.01 12.03
CA ALA A 34 -6.88 9.87 12.09
C ALA A 34 -6.21 10.31 10.78
N TYR A 35 -5.14 11.10 10.90
CA TYR A 35 -4.30 11.51 9.78
C TYR A 35 -3.37 10.36 9.41
N ARG A 36 -3.50 9.82 8.20
CA ARG A 36 -2.69 8.68 7.74
C ARG A 36 -1.58 9.19 6.84
N LEU A 37 -0.37 8.67 7.04
CA LEU A 37 0.69 8.84 6.06
C LEU A 37 0.35 8.04 4.80
N ASP A 38 0.74 8.59 3.66
CA ASP A 38 0.51 8.04 2.33
C ASP A 38 1.71 8.44 1.45
N GLU A 39 1.68 8.03 0.19
CA GLU A 39 2.84 8.04 -0.68
C GLU A 39 3.45 9.43 -0.90
N LYS A 40 2.64 10.50 -0.80
CA LYS A 40 3.12 11.87 -1.05
C LYS A 40 4.00 12.41 0.09
N HIS A 41 3.97 11.77 1.26
CA HIS A 41 4.65 12.22 2.47
C HIS A 41 6.08 11.69 2.61
N PHE A 42 6.58 10.89 1.66
CA PHE A 42 7.88 10.23 1.79
C PHE A 42 8.92 10.73 0.79
N LYS A 43 10.19 10.73 1.23
CA LYS A 43 11.37 11.03 0.43
C LYS A 43 11.84 9.77 -0.30
N TRP A 44 11.23 9.43 -1.44
CA TRP A 44 11.44 8.13 -2.09
C TRP A 44 12.89 7.81 -2.46
N ARG A 45 13.66 8.78 -2.97
CA ARG A 45 15.09 8.58 -3.25
C ARG A 45 15.86 8.16 -2.00
N GLY A 46 15.71 8.92 -0.91
CA GLY A 46 16.37 8.60 0.36
C GLY A 46 15.90 7.27 0.94
N PHE A 47 14.59 6.98 0.84
CA PHE A 47 14.00 5.73 1.32
C PHE A 47 14.60 4.51 0.62
N PHE A 48 14.57 4.45 -0.72
CA PHE A 48 15.10 3.29 -1.45
C PHE A 48 16.62 3.18 -1.36
N GLN A 49 17.34 4.30 -1.31
CA GLN A 49 18.79 4.29 -1.07
C GLN A 49 19.11 3.74 0.33
N GLY A 50 18.34 4.12 1.35
CA GLY A 50 18.50 3.59 2.70
C GLY A 50 18.24 2.08 2.78
N ILE A 51 17.34 1.54 1.96
CA ILE A 51 17.11 0.09 1.86
C ILE A 51 18.40 -0.59 1.40
N ILE A 52 19.02 -0.06 0.34
CA ILE A 52 20.28 -0.57 -0.20
C ILE A 52 21.37 -0.52 0.86
N GLU A 53 21.58 0.64 1.50
CA GLU A 53 22.56 0.81 2.59
C GLU A 53 22.35 -0.21 3.72
N LYS A 54 21.08 -0.49 4.06
CA LYS A 54 20.76 -1.51 5.06
C LYS A 54 21.20 -2.90 4.59
N PHE A 55 20.90 -3.30 3.36
CA PHE A 55 21.37 -4.59 2.86
C PHE A 55 22.90 -4.66 2.74
N GLU A 56 23.58 -3.60 2.32
CA GLU A 56 25.05 -3.56 2.29
C GLU A 56 25.65 -3.79 3.68
N LEU A 57 25.07 -3.15 4.70
CA LEU A 57 25.52 -3.28 6.08
C LEU A 57 25.43 -4.73 6.59
N TYR A 58 24.34 -5.43 6.30
CA TYR A 58 24.08 -6.77 6.84
C TYR A 58 24.68 -7.89 5.99
N THR A 59 24.69 -7.75 4.66
CA THR A 59 25.25 -8.74 3.75
C THR A 59 26.76 -8.58 3.53
N LYS A 60 27.34 -7.45 3.97
CA LYS A 60 28.74 -7.07 3.72
C LYS A 60 29.11 -7.04 2.23
N THR A 61 28.10 -6.88 1.37
CA THR A 61 28.23 -6.87 -0.08
C THR A 61 27.79 -5.51 -0.61
N LYS A 62 28.50 -4.96 -1.60
CA LYS A 62 28.09 -3.71 -2.24
C LYS A 62 26.93 -3.94 -3.19
N HIS A 63 25.99 -3.02 -3.20
CA HIS A 63 24.78 -3.06 -4.00
C HIS A 63 24.63 -1.78 -4.82
N ARG A 64 24.33 -1.93 -6.11
CA ARG A 64 24.02 -0.81 -7.00
C ARG A 64 22.55 -0.89 -7.35
N LEU A 65 21.76 0.09 -6.91
CA LEU A 65 20.36 0.20 -7.29
C LEU A 65 20.26 0.44 -8.80
N VAL A 66 19.62 -0.49 -9.51
CA VAL A 66 19.38 -0.39 -10.96
C VAL A 66 18.01 0.22 -11.23
N ARG A 67 16.97 -0.32 -10.60
CA ARG A 67 15.59 0.13 -10.78
C ARG A 67 14.73 -0.27 -9.58
N VAL A 68 13.69 0.50 -9.34
CA VAL A 68 12.57 0.13 -8.47
C VAL A 68 11.33 0.05 -9.35
N TYR A 69 10.66 -1.10 -9.32
CA TYR A 69 9.37 -1.30 -9.97
C TYR A 69 8.28 -1.34 -8.91
N TRP A 70 7.34 -0.41 -9.00
CA TRP A 70 6.22 -0.30 -8.06
C TRP A 70 4.92 -0.63 -8.77
N TYR A 71 4.33 -1.77 -8.43
CA TYR A 71 3.19 -2.33 -9.14
C TYR A 71 1.87 -1.90 -8.51
N ASN A 72 0.94 -1.43 -9.33
CA ASN A 72 -0.41 -1.03 -8.94
C ASN A 72 -1.42 -1.62 -9.93
N ALA A 73 -2.68 -1.68 -9.52
CA ALA A 73 -3.78 -2.00 -10.44
C ALA A 73 -3.84 -1.04 -11.63
N GLU A 74 -4.01 -1.59 -12.84
CA GLU A 74 -4.13 -0.79 -14.06
C GLU A 74 -5.51 -0.14 -14.20
N ALA A 75 -6.56 -0.92 -13.95
CA ALA A 75 -7.92 -0.50 -14.14
C ALA A 75 -8.83 -0.97 -13.01
N ILE A 76 -9.94 -0.28 -12.80
CA ILE A 76 -11.03 -0.78 -11.95
C ILE A 76 -11.89 -1.76 -12.76
N THR A 77 -12.50 -2.74 -12.12
CA THR A 77 -13.47 -3.62 -12.80
C THR A 77 -14.59 -2.79 -13.45
N PRO A 78 -14.97 -3.06 -14.72
CA PRO A 78 -16.01 -2.31 -15.41
C PRO A 78 -17.33 -2.30 -14.64
N PHE A 79 -18.06 -1.19 -14.71
CA PHE A 79 -19.42 -1.14 -14.20
C PHE A 79 -20.32 -2.04 -15.06
N LYS A 80 -20.91 -3.07 -14.44
CA LYS A 80 -21.85 -3.97 -15.07
C LYS A 80 -23.07 -4.14 -14.17
N GLU A 81 -24.23 -3.80 -14.70
CA GLU A 81 -25.49 -4.02 -14.01
C GLU A 81 -25.74 -5.52 -13.78
N ASP A 82 -26.12 -5.86 -12.56
CA ASP A 82 -26.52 -7.20 -12.18
C ASP A 82 -27.98 -7.18 -11.73
N ARG A 83 -28.87 -7.58 -12.64
CA ARG A 83 -30.32 -7.58 -12.40
C ARG A 83 -30.73 -8.46 -11.23
N THR A 84 -29.98 -9.53 -10.95
CA THR A 84 -30.27 -10.44 -9.84
C THR A 84 -29.94 -9.75 -8.53
N LEU A 85 -28.73 -9.19 -8.41
CA LEU A 85 -28.33 -8.46 -7.21
C LEU A 85 -29.17 -7.20 -6.98
N ILE A 86 -29.55 -6.47 -8.03
CA ILE A 86 -30.43 -5.29 -7.89
C ILE A 86 -31.77 -5.68 -7.27
N LYS A 87 -32.38 -6.79 -7.72
CA LYS A 87 -33.64 -7.29 -7.15
C LYS A 87 -33.46 -7.70 -5.70
N GLU A 88 -32.35 -8.34 -5.37
CA GLU A 88 -32.02 -8.74 -4.00
C GLU A 88 -31.87 -7.53 -3.08
N ILE A 89 -31.13 -6.49 -3.50
CA ILE A 89 -31.01 -5.24 -2.75
C ILE A 89 -32.39 -4.61 -2.55
N LEU A 90 -33.20 -4.51 -3.61
CA LEU A 90 -34.53 -3.92 -3.50
C LEU A 90 -35.38 -4.68 -2.48
N HIS A 91 -35.41 -6.02 -2.56
CA HIS A 91 -36.13 -6.87 -1.62
C HIS A 91 -35.66 -6.65 -0.17
N ASN A 92 -34.35 -6.59 0.05
CA ASN A 92 -33.75 -6.46 1.39
C ASN A 92 -33.95 -5.07 2.01
N TYR A 93 -34.13 -4.03 1.20
CA TYR A 93 -34.15 -2.64 1.68
C TYR A 93 -35.47 -1.89 1.47
N ILE A 94 -36.42 -2.40 0.68
CA ILE A 94 -37.69 -1.70 0.39
C ILE A 94 -38.50 -1.42 1.66
N GLY A 95 -38.50 -2.33 2.64
CA GLY A 95 -39.20 -2.13 3.93
C GLY A 95 -38.60 -0.99 4.77
N LYS A 96 -37.29 -0.74 4.63
CA LYS A 96 -36.59 0.36 5.31
C LYS A 96 -36.66 1.65 4.51
N PHE A 97 -36.67 1.55 3.19
CA PHE A 97 -36.65 2.67 2.25
C PHE A 97 -37.82 2.52 1.24
N PRO A 98 -39.06 2.90 1.60
CA PRO A 98 -40.24 2.65 0.75
C PRO A 98 -40.21 3.34 -0.63
N LYS A 99 -39.40 4.39 -0.78
CA LYS A 99 -39.21 5.11 -2.06
C LYS A 99 -38.07 4.53 -2.91
N LEU A 100 -37.44 3.44 -2.48
CA LEU A 100 -36.33 2.83 -3.20
C LEU A 100 -36.85 2.16 -4.48
N THR A 101 -36.21 2.47 -5.60
CA THR A 101 -36.49 1.87 -6.91
C THR A 101 -35.22 1.23 -7.47
N GLN A 102 -35.36 0.42 -8.53
CA GLN A 102 -34.21 -0.14 -9.22
C GLN A 102 -33.30 0.97 -9.78
N ASP A 103 -33.88 2.02 -10.36
CA ASP A 103 -33.13 3.15 -10.92
C ASP A 103 -32.31 3.86 -9.85
N ILE A 104 -32.87 4.07 -8.66
CA ILE A 104 -32.15 4.66 -7.52
C ILE A 104 -30.97 3.77 -7.11
N ILE A 105 -31.15 2.45 -7.06
CA ILE A 105 -30.05 1.51 -6.73
C ILE A 105 -28.95 1.58 -7.78
N ILE A 106 -29.30 1.59 -9.07
CA ILE A 106 -28.34 1.69 -10.18
C ILE A 106 -27.56 3.00 -10.10
N GLU A 107 -28.26 4.13 -9.88
CA GLU A 107 -27.64 5.45 -9.76
C GLU A 107 -26.67 5.52 -8.58
N LEU A 108 -27.07 5.00 -7.41
CA LEU A 108 -26.21 4.96 -6.22
C LEU A 108 -24.97 4.08 -6.43
N ALA A 109 -25.16 2.90 -7.02
CA ALA A 109 -24.05 1.98 -7.32
C ALA A 109 -23.08 2.56 -8.35
N LYS A 110 -23.61 3.21 -9.40
CA LYS A 110 -22.82 3.88 -10.43
C LYS A 110 -22.06 5.07 -9.87
N SER A 111 -22.72 5.95 -9.11
CA SER A 111 -22.08 7.10 -8.46
C SER A 111 -20.96 6.67 -7.50
N TRP A 112 -21.18 5.58 -6.75
CA TRP A 112 -20.12 5.01 -5.92
C TRP A 112 -18.96 4.48 -6.76
N TRP A 113 -19.23 3.68 -7.79
CA TRP A 113 -18.20 3.14 -8.68
C TRP A 113 -17.38 4.23 -9.37
N GLU A 114 -18.03 5.29 -9.86
CA GLU A 114 -17.36 6.44 -10.48
C GLU A 114 -16.41 7.12 -9.48
N LYS A 115 -16.83 7.29 -8.22
CA LYS A 115 -15.96 7.83 -7.16
C LYS A 115 -14.73 6.96 -6.91
N GLU A 116 -14.90 5.63 -6.90
CA GLU A 116 -13.77 4.70 -6.74
C GLU A 116 -12.82 4.78 -7.94
N ARG A 117 -13.35 4.80 -9.16
CA ARG A 117 -12.57 4.96 -10.40
C ARG A 117 -11.78 6.26 -10.38
N ASP A 118 -12.43 7.37 -10.09
CA ASP A 118 -11.82 8.70 -10.09
C ASP A 118 -10.79 8.85 -8.95
N TYR A 119 -10.95 8.11 -7.85
CA TYR A 119 -9.93 8.04 -6.80
C TYR A 119 -8.66 7.33 -7.28
N ILE A 120 -8.79 6.19 -7.95
CA ILE A 120 -7.65 5.43 -8.50
C ILE A 120 -6.94 6.24 -9.59
N GLN A 121 -7.71 6.86 -10.49
CA GLN A 121 -7.17 7.67 -11.57
C GLN A 121 -6.39 8.88 -11.04
N ARG A 122 -6.92 9.60 -10.04
CA ARG A 122 -6.19 10.71 -9.41
C ARG A 122 -4.93 10.25 -8.68
N ALA A 123 -4.95 9.09 -8.02
CA ALA A 123 -3.74 8.56 -7.39
C ALA A 123 -2.63 8.33 -8.44
N LYS A 124 -2.99 7.84 -9.62
CA LYS A 124 -2.09 7.69 -10.76
C LYS A 124 -1.56 9.03 -11.27
N ASP A 125 -2.46 9.92 -11.68
CA ASP A 125 -2.09 11.15 -12.40
C ASP A 125 -1.43 12.19 -11.49
N ASP A 126 -1.88 12.33 -10.24
CA ASP A 126 -1.42 13.43 -9.37
C ASP A 126 -0.23 13.03 -8.47
N ILE A 127 -0.20 11.77 -8.04
CA ILE A 127 0.79 11.31 -7.03
C ILE A 127 1.91 10.55 -7.72
N PHE A 128 1.58 9.51 -8.48
CA PHE A 128 2.59 8.62 -9.06
C PHE A 128 3.38 9.29 -10.18
N ASP A 129 2.72 10.03 -11.08
CA ASP A 129 3.43 10.78 -12.13
C ASP A 129 4.35 11.86 -11.55
N LYS A 130 3.92 12.55 -10.48
CA LYS A 130 4.78 13.49 -9.77
C LYS A 130 6.00 12.83 -9.16
N ILE A 131 5.83 11.69 -8.47
CA ILE A 131 6.94 10.95 -7.89
C ILE A 131 7.91 10.47 -8.98
N GLN A 132 7.38 9.99 -10.10
CA GLN A 132 8.19 9.47 -11.21
C GLN A 132 8.94 10.59 -11.95
N THR A 133 8.41 11.80 -12.04
CA THR A 133 9.14 12.94 -12.62
C THR A 133 10.28 13.44 -11.72
N GLU A 134 10.17 13.23 -10.40
CA GLU A 134 11.22 13.56 -9.42
C GLU A 134 12.28 12.45 -9.24
N THR A 135 12.11 11.29 -9.88
CA THR A 135 12.99 10.11 -9.71
C THR A 135 13.38 9.46 -11.05
N ASP A 136 14.66 9.11 -11.20
CA ASP A 136 15.21 8.49 -12.43
C ASP A 136 15.28 6.96 -12.36
N PHE A 137 15.13 6.40 -11.16
CA PHE A 137 15.29 4.96 -10.87
C PHE A 137 13.96 4.26 -10.56
N LEU A 138 12.88 4.99 -10.27
CA LEU A 138 11.60 4.43 -9.86
C LEU A 138 10.62 4.47 -11.03
N GLU A 139 9.94 3.36 -11.25
CA GLU A 139 8.96 3.20 -12.32
C GLU A 139 7.68 2.57 -11.75
N PHE A 140 6.56 3.26 -11.93
CA PHE A 140 5.25 2.72 -11.61
C PHE A 140 4.78 1.81 -12.75
N LYS A 141 4.48 0.56 -12.40
CA LYS A 141 3.91 -0.44 -13.28
C LYS A 141 2.42 -0.58 -13.01
N TYR A 142 1.63 -0.60 -14.07
CA TYR A 142 0.17 -0.74 -13.99
C TYR A 142 -0.21 -2.07 -14.62
N VAL A 143 -0.70 -3.02 -13.81
CA VAL A 143 -1.12 -4.35 -14.28
C VAL A 143 -2.36 -4.81 -13.51
N GLY A 144 -3.14 -5.71 -14.09
CA GLY A 144 -4.28 -6.31 -13.41
C GLY A 144 -5.42 -5.32 -13.12
N GLN A 145 -6.27 -5.65 -12.14
CA GLN A 145 -7.48 -4.90 -11.86
C GLN A 145 -7.72 -4.67 -10.37
N TYR A 146 -8.23 -3.49 -10.03
CA TYR A 146 -8.84 -3.22 -8.75
C TYR A 146 -10.30 -3.66 -8.79
N VAL A 147 -10.62 -4.73 -8.05
CA VAL A 147 -11.93 -5.38 -8.08
C VAL A 147 -12.87 -4.71 -7.10
N VAL A 148 -13.95 -4.15 -7.65
CA VAL A 148 -15.08 -3.63 -6.89
C VAL A 148 -16.35 -4.35 -7.33
N LYS A 149 -17.29 -4.49 -6.39
CA LYS A 149 -18.61 -5.07 -6.64
C LYS A 149 -19.67 -4.03 -6.30
N PRO A 150 -20.11 -3.21 -7.28
CA PRO A 150 -21.05 -2.12 -7.04
C PRO A 150 -22.36 -2.57 -6.42
N PHE A 151 -22.81 -3.80 -6.69
CA PHE A 151 -24.09 -4.34 -6.20
C PHE A 151 -23.93 -5.33 -5.03
N SER A 152 -22.72 -5.53 -4.50
CA SER A 152 -22.53 -6.23 -3.23
C SER A 152 -22.51 -5.19 -2.12
N VAL A 153 -23.64 -4.99 -1.44
CA VAL A 153 -23.83 -3.86 -0.51
C VAL A 153 -22.94 -4.05 0.72
N TYR A 154 -21.96 -3.15 0.88
CA TYR A 154 -21.16 -3.03 2.09
C TYR A 154 -21.82 -2.08 3.11
N LYS A 155 -22.38 -0.97 2.63
CA LYS A 155 -23.06 0.02 3.46
C LYS A 155 -24.23 0.64 2.73
N PHE A 156 -25.38 0.72 3.40
CA PHE A 156 -26.56 1.38 2.88
C PHE A 156 -27.39 2.00 4.00
N GLU A 157 -27.36 3.32 4.10
CA GLU A 157 -28.03 4.10 5.14
C GLU A 157 -28.73 5.32 4.54
N LYS A 158 -29.77 5.82 5.21
CA LYS A 158 -30.38 7.10 4.88
C LYS A 158 -29.80 8.19 5.78
N LYS A 159 -29.34 9.28 5.18
CA LYS A 159 -28.82 10.44 5.89
C LYS A 159 -29.95 11.33 6.41
N SER A 160 -29.61 12.22 7.33
CA SER A 160 -30.53 13.20 7.93
C SER A 160 -31.13 14.16 6.89
N ASP A 161 -30.41 14.47 5.81
CA ASP A 161 -30.87 15.28 4.69
C ASP A 161 -31.81 14.53 3.71
N GLY A 162 -32.09 13.25 3.98
CA GLY A 162 -32.94 12.40 3.16
C GLY A 162 -32.22 11.68 2.02
N SER A 163 -30.95 11.99 1.74
CA SER A 163 -30.13 11.29 0.75
C SER A 163 -29.67 9.91 1.24
N TYR A 164 -29.16 9.09 0.33
CA TYR A 164 -28.63 7.76 0.67
C TYR A 164 -27.09 7.79 0.77
N LEU A 165 -26.57 7.15 1.80
CA LEU A 165 -25.18 6.72 1.87
C LEU A 165 -25.10 5.29 1.35
N TYR A 166 -24.44 5.10 0.21
CA TYR A 166 -24.27 3.81 -0.43
C TYR A 166 -22.79 3.50 -0.65
N SER A 167 -22.40 2.25 -0.41
CA SER A 167 -21.11 1.72 -0.87
C SER A 167 -21.21 0.23 -1.17
N GLY A 168 -20.67 -0.15 -2.33
CA GLY A 168 -20.42 -1.53 -2.70
C GLY A 168 -19.19 -2.11 -1.98
N GLU A 169 -18.91 -3.37 -2.26
CA GLU A 169 -17.77 -4.11 -1.70
C GLU A 169 -16.51 -3.84 -2.51
N ARG A 170 -15.37 -3.64 -1.83
CA ARG A 170 -14.04 -3.59 -2.42
C ARG A 170 -13.35 -4.91 -2.15
N GLN A 171 -12.98 -5.66 -3.18
CA GLN A 171 -12.34 -6.97 -3.02
C GLN A 171 -10.81 -6.91 -3.06
N GLY A 172 -10.23 -5.80 -3.52
CA GLY A 172 -8.79 -5.60 -3.61
C GLY A 172 -8.25 -5.76 -5.03
N GLU A 173 -6.94 -5.96 -5.15
CA GLU A 173 -6.28 -6.11 -6.45
C GLU A 173 -6.29 -7.56 -6.92
N LYS A 174 -6.39 -7.77 -8.23
CA LYS A 174 -6.21 -9.06 -8.88
C LYS A 174 -5.25 -8.94 -10.05
N GLY A 175 -4.30 -9.88 -10.14
CA GLY A 175 -3.34 -9.97 -11.23
C GLY A 175 -2.09 -9.09 -11.06
N VAL A 176 -2.00 -8.31 -9.99
CA VAL A 176 -0.80 -7.50 -9.68
C VAL A 176 0.39 -8.41 -9.33
N ASP A 177 0.17 -9.42 -8.49
CA ASP A 177 1.21 -10.39 -8.09
C ASP A 177 1.77 -11.15 -9.29
N VAL A 178 0.89 -11.51 -10.24
CA VAL A 178 1.30 -12.14 -11.50
C VAL A 178 2.21 -11.21 -12.30
N GLY A 179 1.88 -9.92 -12.37
CA GLY A 179 2.73 -8.92 -13.03
C GLY A 179 4.11 -8.80 -12.38
N ILE A 180 4.17 -8.79 -11.05
CA ILE A 180 5.42 -8.80 -10.29
C ILE A 180 6.24 -10.05 -10.63
N VAL A 181 5.64 -11.24 -10.54
CA VAL A 181 6.30 -12.53 -10.82
C VAL A 181 6.88 -12.57 -12.23
N VAL A 182 6.09 -12.19 -13.24
CA VAL A 182 6.51 -12.16 -14.65
C VAL A 182 7.70 -11.22 -14.84
N ASP A 183 7.67 -10.06 -14.19
CA ASP A 183 8.75 -9.08 -14.30
C ASP A 183 10.02 -9.51 -13.57
N MET A 184 9.90 -10.11 -12.39
CA MET A 184 11.05 -10.66 -11.67
C MET A 184 11.75 -11.72 -12.51
N ILE A 185 11.00 -12.60 -13.20
CA ILE A 185 11.56 -13.64 -14.06
C ILE A 185 12.15 -13.05 -15.35
N SER A 186 11.38 -12.24 -16.09
CA SER A 186 11.79 -11.71 -17.40
C SER A 186 13.01 -10.78 -17.31
N LYS A 187 13.21 -10.11 -16.16
CA LYS A 187 14.32 -9.19 -15.95
C LYS A 187 15.54 -9.81 -15.28
N MET A 188 15.52 -11.12 -15.02
CA MET A 188 16.54 -11.82 -14.23
C MET A 188 17.98 -11.68 -14.75
N ASN A 189 18.16 -11.51 -16.06
CA ASN A 189 19.49 -11.30 -16.66
C ASN A 189 20.08 -9.91 -16.34
N TYR A 190 19.25 -8.96 -15.91
CA TYR A 190 19.63 -7.57 -15.67
C TYR A 190 19.92 -7.23 -14.21
N TYR A 191 19.72 -8.19 -13.29
CA TYR A 191 20.06 -8.04 -11.89
C TYR A 191 20.80 -9.27 -11.34
N ASP A 192 21.52 -9.05 -10.25
CA ASP A 192 22.21 -10.08 -9.47
C ASP A 192 21.48 -10.33 -8.14
N ALA A 193 20.82 -9.30 -7.61
CA ALA A 193 19.95 -9.37 -6.43
C ALA A 193 18.58 -8.74 -6.71
N ALA A 194 17.53 -9.38 -6.22
CA ALA A 194 16.17 -8.83 -6.18
C ALA A 194 15.77 -8.55 -4.73
N ILE A 195 15.18 -7.38 -4.47
CA ILE A 195 14.55 -7.06 -3.18
C ILE A 195 13.05 -7.04 -3.38
N LEU A 196 12.32 -7.91 -2.69
CA LEU A 196 10.86 -7.91 -2.68
C LEU A 196 10.32 -7.12 -1.48
N ILE A 197 9.51 -6.11 -1.75
CA ILE A 197 8.71 -5.40 -0.75
C ILE A 197 7.28 -5.94 -0.83
N SER A 198 7.05 -7.07 -0.17
CA SER A 198 5.73 -7.66 0.08
C SER A 198 5.81 -8.62 1.27
N GLY A 199 4.69 -8.85 1.94
CA GLY A 199 4.54 -9.90 2.95
C GLY A 199 3.85 -11.16 2.45
N ASP A 200 3.41 -11.20 1.19
CA ASP A 200 2.55 -12.27 0.66
C ASP A 200 3.29 -13.58 0.40
N SER A 201 2.78 -14.69 0.94
CA SER A 201 3.32 -16.03 0.68
C SER A 201 3.19 -16.50 -0.76
N ASP A 202 2.31 -15.88 -1.55
CA ASP A 202 2.09 -16.26 -2.95
C ASP A 202 3.33 -16.00 -3.84
N PHE A 203 4.30 -15.20 -3.36
CA PHE A 203 5.60 -15.03 -4.01
C PHE A 203 6.60 -16.18 -3.76
N LEU A 204 6.28 -17.14 -2.87
CA LEU A 204 7.17 -18.25 -2.56
C LEU A 204 7.69 -19.03 -3.80
N PRO A 205 6.85 -19.36 -4.80
CA PRO A 205 7.32 -20.06 -6.00
C PRO A 205 8.33 -19.24 -6.81
N VAL A 206 8.11 -17.94 -6.98
CA VAL A 206 9.03 -17.09 -7.76
C VAL A 206 10.35 -16.86 -7.04
N VAL A 207 10.33 -16.72 -5.70
CA VAL A 207 11.55 -16.61 -4.90
C VAL A 207 12.43 -17.85 -5.08
N ARG A 208 11.84 -19.05 -4.98
CA ARG A 208 12.57 -20.31 -5.20
C ARG A 208 13.14 -20.38 -6.61
N TYR A 209 12.29 -20.10 -7.61
CA TYR A 209 12.71 -20.11 -9.01
C TYR A 209 13.92 -19.19 -9.27
N ILE A 210 13.91 -17.96 -8.75
CA ILE A 210 15.02 -17.02 -8.93
C ILE A 210 16.30 -17.52 -8.24
N LYS A 211 16.18 -18.10 -7.05
CA LYS A 211 17.31 -18.68 -6.32
C LYS A 211 17.91 -19.90 -7.02
N ASP A 212 17.07 -20.73 -7.65
CA ASP A 212 17.53 -21.86 -8.47
C ASP A 212 18.35 -21.40 -9.70
N HIS A 213 18.23 -20.12 -10.08
CA HIS A 213 19.04 -19.47 -11.12
C HIS A 213 20.23 -18.68 -10.54
N LEU A 214 20.65 -19.01 -9.31
CA LEU A 214 21.82 -18.47 -8.61
C LEU A 214 21.77 -16.95 -8.39
N LYS A 215 20.57 -16.38 -8.27
CA LYS A 215 20.36 -14.98 -7.89
C LYS A 215 20.08 -14.86 -6.40
N GLN A 216 20.45 -13.71 -5.83
CA GLN A 216 20.08 -13.37 -4.45
C GLN A 216 18.66 -12.82 -4.41
N VAL A 217 17.87 -13.26 -3.45
CA VAL A 217 16.53 -12.73 -3.20
C VAL A 217 16.43 -12.29 -1.76
N TYR A 218 16.17 -11.01 -1.58
CA TYR A 218 15.98 -10.39 -0.28
C TYR A 218 14.53 -9.95 -0.10
N GLN A 219 14.13 -9.78 1.15
CA GLN A 219 12.83 -9.23 1.49
C GLN A 219 12.99 -8.01 2.39
N PHE A 220 12.20 -6.98 2.09
CA PHE A 220 12.17 -5.76 2.87
C PHE A 220 10.76 -5.45 3.38
N SER A 221 10.67 -4.83 4.56
CA SER A 221 9.40 -4.44 5.18
C SER A 221 9.55 -3.17 6.03
N ILE A 222 8.44 -2.62 6.48
CA ILE A 222 8.39 -1.56 7.49
C ILE A 222 7.68 -2.08 8.75
N ALA A 223 8.19 -1.71 9.92
CA ALA A 223 7.72 -2.18 11.22
C ALA A 223 7.18 -1.04 12.08
N GLN A 224 6.28 -1.38 13.00
CA GLN A 224 5.66 -0.44 13.94
C GLN A 224 5.99 -0.76 15.39
N GLY A 225 6.06 0.28 16.22
CA GLY A 225 6.19 0.15 17.67
C GLY A 225 7.57 -0.19 18.19
N VAL A 226 7.64 -0.38 19.52
CA VAL A 226 8.81 -0.83 20.28
C VAL A 226 8.35 -1.93 21.24
N PRO A 227 8.82 -3.18 21.11
CA PRO A 227 9.73 -3.65 20.05
C PRO A 227 9.07 -3.57 18.65
N PRO A 228 9.86 -3.45 17.56
CA PRO A 228 9.32 -3.40 16.21
C PRO A 228 8.50 -4.65 15.86
N THR A 229 7.29 -4.45 15.35
CA THR A 229 6.35 -5.51 14.94
C THR A 229 5.96 -5.37 13.47
N ILE A 230 5.77 -6.50 12.80
CA ILE A 230 5.36 -6.58 11.38
C ILE A 230 4.25 -7.63 11.28
N ASN A 231 3.01 -7.17 11.12
CA ASN A 231 1.84 -8.05 11.25
C ASN A 231 1.44 -8.75 9.94
N TYR A 232 1.87 -8.23 8.79
CA TYR A 232 1.48 -8.72 7.46
C TYR A 232 2.50 -9.69 6.85
N LEU A 233 3.59 -10.01 7.56
CA LEU A 233 4.71 -10.76 7.02
C LEU A 233 4.48 -12.26 7.10
N SER A 234 4.47 -12.97 5.97
CA SER A 234 4.52 -14.43 5.95
C SER A 234 5.83 -14.96 6.54
N PRO A 235 5.79 -15.76 7.63
CA PRO A 235 6.99 -16.40 8.18
C PRO A 235 7.66 -17.36 7.19
N TYR A 236 6.87 -17.97 6.29
CA TYR A 236 7.37 -18.88 5.26
C TYR A 236 8.13 -18.14 4.16
N LEU A 237 7.65 -16.98 3.72
CA LEU A 237 8.40 -16.17 2.75
C LEU A 237 9.72 -15.71 3.37
N LYS A 238 9.67 -15.26 4.63
CA LYS A 238 10.87 -14.83 5.37
C LYS A 238 11.92 -15.94 5.51
N SER A 239 11.51 -17.20 5.64
CA SER A 239 12.45 -18.31 5.83
C SER A 239 13.15 -18.78 4.56
N VAL A 240 12.68 -18.37 3.38
CA VAL A 240 13.27 -18.80 2.09
C VAL A 240 14.15 -17.76 1.42
N VAL A 241 14.01 -16.48 1.77
CA VAL A 241 14.86 -15.40 1.25
C VAL A 241 16.25 -15.46 1.88
N ASP A 242 17.25 -14.92 1.18
CA ASP A 242 18.64 -14.92 1.63
C ASP A 242 18.88 -13.93 2.78
N MET A 243 18.11 -12.83 2.81
CA MET A 243 18.16 -11.84 3.86
C MET A 243 16.82 -11.12 3.99
N PHE A 244 16.41 -10.89 5.24
CA PHE A 244 15.27 -10.06 5.59
C PHE A 244 15.72 -8.82 6.34
N GLN A 245 15.27 -7.64 5.92
CA GLN A 245 15.53 -6.37 6.61
C GLN A 245 14.26 -5.54 6.69
N PHE A 246 14.23 -4.57 7.60
CA PHE A 246 13.11 -3.65 7.73
C PHE A 246 13.55 -2.28 8.22
N PHE A 247 12.77 -1.22 7.96
CA PHE A 247 12.87 0.01 8.77
C PHE A 247 11.92 -0.08 9.96
N ASP A 248 12.42 0.28 11.15
CA ASP A 248 11.54 0.50 12.29
C ASP A 248 10.81 1.84 12.14
N GLU A 249 9.79 2.03 12.98
CA GLU A 249 8.94 3.23 12.95
C GLU A 249 9.76 4.52 13.14
N LYS A 250 10.80 4.48 13.99
CA LYS A 250 11.62 5.64 14.26
C LYS A 250 12.45 6.02 13.04
N ASP A 251 13.18 5.06 12.45
CA ASP A 251 13.95 5.27 11.23
C ASP A 251 13.08 5.83 10.11
N LEU A 252 11.87 5.26 9.95
CA LEU A 252 10.91 5.70 8.94
C LEU A 252 10.49 7.16 9.15
N LEU A 253 10.01 7.49 10.34
CA LEU A 253 9.47 8.82 10.66
C LEU A 253 10.55 9.90 10.69
N GLU A 254 11.74 9.60 11.20
CA GLU A 254 12.82 10.60 11.32
C GLU A 254 13.49 10.92 9.99
N LYS A 255 13.75 9.91 9.16
CA LYS A 255 14.63 10.06 7.99
C LYS A 255 13.85 10.30 6.71
N TYR A 256 12.73 9.60 6.55
CA TYR A 256 12.09 9.45 5.24
C TYR A 256 10.77 10.21 5.10
N VAL A 257 10.23 10.78 6.18
CA VAL A 257 9.03 11.65 6.11
C VAL A 257 9.39 13.09 5.73
N ILE A 258 8.54 13.70 4.89
CA ILE A 258 8.60 15.11 4.49
C ILE A 258 7.68 15.91 5.41
N MET A 259 8.23 16.43 6.50
CA MET A 259 7.47 17.15 7.52
C MET A 259 6.71 18.36 6.95
N ASP A 260 7.28 19.05 5.96
CA ASP A 260 6.67 20.25 5.34
C ASP A 260 5.36 19.96 4.60
N LYS A 261 5.12 18.70 4.21
CA LYS A 261 3.87 18.27 3.57
C LYS A 261 2.79 17.86 4.59
N ILE A 262 3.10 17.91 5.88
CA ILE A 262 2.23 17.47 6.96
C ILE A 262 1.70 18.69 7.73
N PRO A 263 0.39 18.74 8.07
CA PRO A 263 -0.16 19.84 8.87
C PRO A 263 0.55 19.98 10.23
N THR A 264 0.78 21.22 10.67
CA THR A 264 1.52 21.52 11.92
C THR A 264 1.04 20.75 13.16
N PRO A 265 -0.28 20.56 13.41
CA PRO A 265 -0.73 19.74 14.54
C PRO A 265 -0.23 18.30 14.47
N ILE A 266 -0.20 17.71 13.27
CA ILE A 266 0.25 16.33 13.06
C ILE A 266 1.78 16.24 13.10
N GLN A 267 2.49 17.27 12.64
CA GLN A 267 3.94 17.32 12.79
C GLN A 267 4.38 17.21 14.26
N LYS A 268 3.62 17.85 15.17
CA LYS A 268 3.87 17.75 16.62
C LYS A 268 3.68 16.30 17.11
N GLU A 269 2.57 15.66 16.74
CA GLU A 269 2.31 14.25 17.10
C GLU A 269 3.40 13.31 16.62
N ILE A 270 3.90 13.50 15.39
CA ILE A 270 5.00 12.71 14.83
C ILE A 270 6.28 12.91 15.66
N LYS A 271 6.62 14.15 16.03
CA LYS A 271 7.80 14.46 16.86
C LYS A 271 7.68 13.85 18.26
N ASP A 272 6.50 13.95 18.87
CA ASP A 272 6.23 13.38 20.19
C ASP A 272 6.30 11.85 20.14
N ARG A 273 5.80 11.23 19.05
CA ARG A 273 5.94 9.79 18.80
C ARG A 273 7.40 9.38 18.66
N ILE A 274 8.19 10.09 17.84
CA ILE A 274 9.64 9.85 17.70
C ILE A 274 10.35 9.93 19.06
N ALA A 275 10.02 10.93 19.88
CA ALA A 275 10.61 11.07 21.22
C ALA A 275 10.29 9.87 22.13
N LYS A 276 9.03 9.39 22.10
CA LYS A 276 8.62 8.16 22.82
C LYS A 276 9.35 6.92 22.32
N LEU A 277 9.55 6.78 21.01
CA LEU A 277 10.27 5.64 20.42
C LEU A 277 11.76 5.63 20.81
N LYS A 278 12.37 6.79 21.10
CA LYS A 278 13.74 6.87 21.61
C LYS A 278 13.86 6.49 23.08
N ASN A 279 12.83 6.79 23.87
CA ASN A 279 12.82 6.61 25.32
C ASN A 279 11.58 5.80 25.76
N PRO A 280 11.53 4.48 25.48
CA PRO A 280 10.36 3.64 25.75
C PRO A 280 10.00 3.50 27.25
N GLN A 281 10.83 4.00 28.18
CA GLN A 281 10.63 3.90 29.63
C GLN A 281 9.86 5.04 30.30
N ASN A 282 9.30 6.00 29.55
CA ASN A 282 8.38 7.00 30.12
C ASN A 282 6.94 6.73 29.67
N PRO A 283 6.19 5.83 30.34
CA PRO A 283 4.75 5.96 30.34
C PRO A 283 4.45 7.26 31.09
N SER A 284 3.86 8.23 30.41
CA SER A 284 3.25 9.38 31.06
C SER A 284 2.31 8.86 32.15
N SER A 285 2.71 9.02 33.41
CA SER A 285 1.80 8.93 34.56
C SER A 285 0.62 9.88 34.32
N PRO A 286 -0.60 9.50 34.76
CA PRO A 286 -1.86 10.15 34.41
C PRO A 286 -1.90 11.66 34.74
#